data_AF-A0A8J7E507-F1
#
_entry.id   AF-A0A8J7E507-F1
#
_cell.length_a   1.000
_cell.length_b   1.000
_cell.length_c   1.000
_cell.angle_alpha   90.00
_cell.angle_beta   90.00
_cell.angle_gamma   90.00
#
_symmetry.space_group_name_H-M   'P 1'
#
loop_
_entity.id
_entity.type
_entity.pdbx_description
1 polymer ?
#
loop_
_entity_poly.entity_id
_entity_poly.type
_entity_poly.pdbx_seq_one_letter_code
_entity_poly.pdbx_strand_id
1 'polypeptide(L)' 'MVQAQAPKMTLEAFLALPETKPACEFIDGNVVQKPMPKGKHSRLKAALTTAINYE' A
#
# COMPACT_ATOMS: atom_id res chain seq x y z
N MET A 1 19.97 6.31 -24.42
CA MET A 1 19.31 7.56 -23.99
C MET A 1 19.27 7.51 -22.47
N VAL A 2 19.84 8.49 -21.77
CA VAL A 2 19.83 8.52 -20.30
C VAL A 2 18.49 9.08 -19.87
N GLN A 3 17.60 8.23 -19.33
CA GLN A 3 16.37 8.71 -18.69
C GLN A 3 16.75 9.41 -17.39
N ALA A 4 16.37 10.68 -17.26
CA ALA A 4 16.46 11.40 -15.99
C ALA A 4 15.64 10.63 -14.94
N GLN A 5 16.28 10.27 -13.82
CA GLN A 5 15.57 9.68 -12.69
C GLN A 5 14.55 10.70 -12.20
N ALA A 6 13.26 10.32 -12.22
CA ALA A 6 12.21 11.16 -11.67
C ALA A 6 12.56 11.52 -10.21
N PRO A 7 12.27 12.75 -9.75
CA PRO A 7 12.49 13.11 -8.36
C PRO A 7 11.78 12.10 -7.47
N LYS A 8 12.52 11.51 -6.51
CA LYS A 8 11.92 10.59 -5.53
C LYS A 8 10.92 11.37 -4.69
N MET A 9 9.76 10.77 -4.46
CA MET A 9 8.71 11.41 -3.66
C MET A 9 9.11 11.39 -2.18
N THR A 10 8.78 12.44 -1.41
CA THR A 10 9.00 12.45 0.05
C THR A 10 7.82 11.83 0.78
N LEU A 11 8.04 11.44 2.04
CA LEU A 11 6.99 10.89 2.88
C LEU A 11 5.92 11.95 3.21
N GLU A 12 6.29 13.21 3.48
CA GLU A 12 5.29 14.25 3.75
C GLU A 12 4.41 14.52 2.52
N ALA A 13 5.01 14.52 1.33
CA ALA A 13 4.26 14.66 0.07
C ALA A 13 3.32 13.47 -0.16
N PHE A 14 3.71 12.25 0.22
CA PHE A 14 2.84 11.06 0.17
C PHE A 14 1.62 11.21 1.08
N LEU A 15 1.85 11.57 2.34
CA LEU A 15 0.81 11.68 3.36
C LEU A 15 -0.19 12.81 3.09
N ALA A 16 0.18 13.80 2.27
CA ALA A 16 -0.70 14.86 1.83
C ALA A 16 -1.63 14.45 0.66
N LEU A 17 -1.38 13.31 0.01
CA LEU A 17 -2.24 12.81 -1.06
C LEU A 17 -3.58 12.29 -0.50
N PRO A 18 -4.67 12.34 -1.29
CA PRO A 18 -5.93 11.72 -0.89
C PRO A 18 -5.79 10.19 -0.81
N GLU A 19 -6.49 9.60 0.16
CA GLU A 19 -6.61 8.14 0.29
C GLU A 19 -7.25 7.51 -0.96
N THR A 20 -6.79 6.30 -1.30
CA THR A 20 -7.24 5.57 -2.50
C THR A 20 -7.79 4.19 -2.14
N LYS A 21 -8.51 3.57 -3.08
CA LYS A 21 -9.01 2.20 -2.93
C LYS A 21 -8.74 1.38 -4.20
N PRO A 22 -7.86 0.37 -4.17
CA PRO A 22 -7.03 -0.05 -3.03
C PRO A 22 -6.02 1.04 -2.62
N ALA A 23 -5.63 1.03 -1.36
CA ALA A 23 -4.67 2.00 -0.81
C ALA A 23 -3.34 1.98 -1.58
N CYS A 24 -2.69 3.13 -1.64
CA CYS A 24 -1.30 3.25 -2.10
C CYS A 24 -0.33 3.02 -0.93
N GLU A 25 0.86 2.53 -1.25
CA GLU A 25 1.96 2.31 -0.32
C GLU A 25 3.17 3.14 -0.77
N PHE A 26 3.88 3.73 0.18
CA PHE A 26 5.13 4.44 -0.06
C PHE A 26 6.32 3.53 0.25
N ILE A 27 7.12 3.22 -0.77
CA ILE A 27 8.25 2.28 -0.69
C ILE A 27 9.45 2.90 -1.40
N ASP A 28 10.51 3.22 -0.64
CA ASP A 28 11.78 3.76 -1.14
C ASP A 28 11.67 5.00 -2.06
N GLY A 29 10.73 5.89 -1.76
CA GLY A 29 10.48 7.09 -2.57
C GLY A 29 9.50 6.90 -3.72
N ASN A 30 8.90 5.71 -3.85
CA ASN A 30 7.92 5.37 -4.87
C ASN A 30 6.52 5.18 -4.26
N VAL A 31 5.49 5.47 -5.03
CA VAL A 31 4.09 5.20 -4.67
C VAL A 31 3.60 4.02 -5.50
N VAL A 32 3.16 2.96 -4.83
CA VAL A 32 2.64 1.75 -5.48
C VAL A 32 1.24 1.47 -4.97
N GLN A 33 0.27 1.31 -5.88
CA GLN A 33 -1.08 0.95 -5.48
C GLN A 33 -1.18 -0.55 -5.17
N LYS A 34 -1.81 -0.90 -4.04
CA LYS A 34 -2.06 -2.30 -3.71
C LYS A 34 -2.90 -2.98 -4.80
N PRO A 35 -2.71 -4.28 -5.05
CA PRO A 35 -3.61 -5.01 -5.91
C PRO A 35 -5.02 -5.05 -5.32
N MET A 36 -6.03 -5.09 -6.19
CA MET A 36 -7.42 -5.24 -5.78
C MET A 36 -7.59 -6.49 -4.89
N PRO A 37 -8.17 -6.38 -3.68
CA PRO A 37 -8.31 -7.53 -2.79
C PRO A 37 -9.22 -8.59 -3.41
N LYS A 38 -8.84 -9.86 -3.26
CA LYS A 38 -9.62 -11.02 -3.71
C LYS A 38 -10.22 -11.76 -2.52
N GLY A 39 -11.37 -12.40 -2.72
CA GLY A 39 -12.12 -13.07 -1.64
C GLY A 39 -11.30 -14.08 -0.82
N LYS A 40 -10.43 -14.87 -1.46
CA LYS A 40 -9.53 -15.81 -0.74
C LYS A 40 -8.57 -15.07 0.20
N HIS A 41 -7.95 -13.99 -0.30
CA HIS A 41 -7.07 -13.15 0.51
C HIS A 41 -7.82 -12.49 1.67
N SER A 42 -9.04 -11.99 1.43
CA SER A 42 -9.87 -11.39 2.49
C SER A 42 -10.25 -12.39 3.58
N ARG A 43 -10.63 -13.63 3.20
CA ARG A 43 -10.96 -14.69 4.17
C ARG A 43 -9.75 -15.07 5.03
N LEU A 44 -8.57 -15.24 4.42
CA LEU A 44 -7.34 -15.55 5.15
C LEU A 44 -6.98 -14.43 6.13
N LYS A 45 -7.01 -13.16 5.67
CA LYS A 45 -6.73 -12.01 6.53
C LYS A 45 -7.68 -11.94 7.72
N ALA A 46 -8.98 -12.12 7.50
CA ALA A 46 -9.97 -12.09 8.57
C ALA A 46 -9.73 -13.21 9.60
N ALA A 47 -9.52 -14.45 9.15
CA ALA A 47 -9.25 -15.58 10.04
C ALA A 47 -7.99 -15.38 10.89
N LEU A 48 -6.92 -14.85 10.30
CA LEU A 48 -5.68 -14.55 11.03
C LEU A 48 -5.89 -13.43 12.06
N THR A 49 -6.55 -12.33 11.69
CA THR A 49 -6.85 -11.25 12.63
C THR A 49 -7.72 -11.74 13.79
N THR A 50 -8.73 -12.57 13.50
CA THR A 50 -9.51 -13.25 14.54
C THR A 50 -8.59 -14.08 15.44
N ALA A 51 -7.76 -14.97 14.91
CA ALA A 51 -6.90 -15.81 15.75
C ALA A 51 -5.96 -15.01 16.68
N ILE A 52 -5.41 -13.89 16.21
CA ILE A 52 -4.52 -13.02 16.99
C ILE A 52 -5.28 -12.29 18.12
N ASN A 53 -6.48 -11.78 17.83
CA ASN A 53 -7.22 -10.95 18.79
C ASN A 53 -7.90 -11.73 19.92
N TYR A 54 -7.88 -13.07 19.89
CA TYR A 54 -8.51 -13.91 20.91
C TYR A 54 -7.56 -14.21 22.10
N GLU A 55 -6.34 -13.65 22.11
CA GLU A 55 -5.45 -13.61 23.30
C GLU A 55 -5.82 -12.51 24.29
#